data_AF-A0AAT9HKK0-F1
#
_entry.id   AF-A0AAT9HKK0-F1
#
_cell.length_a   1.000
_cell.length_b   1.000
_cell.length_c   1.000
_cell.angle_alpha   90.00
_cell.angle_beta   90.00
_cell.angle_gamma   90.00
#
_symmetry.space_group_name_H-M   'P 1'
#
loop_
_entity.id
_entity.type
_entity.pdbx_description
1 polymer ?
#
loop_
_entity_poly.entity_id
_entity_poly.type
_entity_poly.pdbx_seq_one_letter_code
_entity_poly.pdbx_strand_id
1 'polypeptide(L)'
;MLAAAGLAWLTLTDVHSTYAGSVLGPMLVFSLGMGMEFVSLTLMALSNVPVPETGAASGLLNATQQVGGSLGLSILVTMFGTASRNEAEEQIPRFLQQATPAERLRFQRTGNCRRPGATRSSPPGCLRPSSRRRSSPRSPR
;
A
#
# COMPACT_ATOMS: atom_id res chain seq x y z
N MET A 1 -1.87 -4.90 24.61
CA MET A 1 -3.14 -5.51 25.06
C MET A 1 -4.38 -4.84 24.47
N LEU A 2 -4.52 -3.51 24.50
CA LEU A 2 -5.67 -2.83 23.86
C LEU A 2 -5.78 -3.10 22.35
N ALA A 3 -4.65 -3.13 21.62
CA ALA A 3 -4.66 -3.43 20.18
C ALA A 3 -5.18 -4.85 19.88
N ALA A 4 -4.77 -5.85 20.68
CA ALA A 4 -5.27 -7.22 20.59
C ALA A 4 -6.76 -7.32 20.93
N ALA A 5 -7.24 -6.54 21.91
CA ALA A 5 -8.67 -6.45 22.23
C ALA A 5 -9.49 -5.83 21.07
N GLY A 6 -8.96 -4.79 20.40
CA GLY A 6 -9.58 -4.22 19.20
C GLY A 6 -9.63 -5.20 18.02
N LEU A 7 -8.57 -5.97 17.80
CA LEU A 7 -8.51 -7.06 16.81
C LEU A 7 -9.51 -8.18 17.12
N ALA A 8 -9.59 -8.60 18.40
CA ALA A 8 -10.55 -9.61 18.85
C ALA A 8 -12.00 -9.12 18.68
N TRP A 9 -12.26 -7.84 18.96
CA TRP A 9 -13.57 -7.21 18.74
C TRP A 9 -13.95 -7.20 17.26
N LEU A 10 -12.98 -6.99 16.36
CA LEU A 10 -13.19 -7.02 14.91
C LEU A 10 -13.55 -8.42 14.40
N THR A 11 -13.00 -9.48 14.98
CA THR A 11 -13.39 -10.87 14.67
C THR A 11 -14.77 -11.27 15.18
N LEU A 12 -15.35 -10.51 16.11
CA LEU A 12 -16.70 -10.71 16.65
C LEU A 12 -17.76 -9.90 15.89
N THR A 13 -17.37 -9.12 14.88
CA THR A 13 -18.28 -8.28 14.10
C THR A 13 -19.12 -9.11 13.12
N ASP A 14 -20.45 -9.08 13.31
CA ASP A 14 -21.44 -9.77 12.49
C ASP A 14 -22.14 -8.83 11.49
N VAL A 15 -22.65 -9.36 10.37
CA VAL A 15 -23.14 -8.62 9.19
C VAL A 15 -24.41 -7.80 9.48
N HIS A 16 -25.11 -8.10 10.57
CA HIS A 16 -26.35 -7.44 10.98
C HIS A 16 -26.19 -6.19 11.86
N SER A 17 -24.96 -5.81 12.22
CA SER A 17 -24.70 -4.73 13.19
C SER A 17 -24.48 -3.35 12.54
N THR A 18 -25.04 -2.31 13.15
CA THR A 18 -24.91 -0.91 12.72
C THR A 18 -23.45 -0.47 12.59
N TYR A 19 -23.09 0.18 11.48
CA TYR A 19 -21.74 0.68 11.14
C TYR A 19 -21.00 1.35 12.31
N ALA A 20 -21.70 2.14 13.12
CA ALA A 20 -21.14 2.84 14.27
C ALA A 20 -20.61 1.88 15.36
N GLY A 21 -21.24 0.72 15.57
CA GLY A 21 -20.85 -0.28 16.57
C GLY A 21 -19.95 -1.38 16.01
N SER A 22 -20.18 -1.81 14.77
CA SER A 22 -19.48 -2.95 14.16
C SER A 22 -18.14 -2.60 13.54
N VAL A 23 -17.97 -1.37 13.07
CA VAL A 23 -16.78 -0.96 12.32
C VAL A 23 -16.10 0.24 12.97
N LEU A 24 -16.86 1.30 13.25
CA LEU A 24 -16.31 2.55 13.79
C LEU A 24 -15.72 2.34 15.19
N GLY A 25 -16.47 1.68 16.09
CA GLY A 25 -16.02 1.35 17.45
C GLY A 25 -14.69 0.58 17.48
N PRO A 26 -14.60 -0.62 16.87
CA PRO A 26 -13.35 -1.40 16.87
C PRO A 26 -12.19 -0.69 16.17
N MET A 27 -12.43 0.08 15.10
CA MET A 27 -11.39 0.94 14.50
C MET A 27 -10.82 1.96 15.49
N LEU A 28 -11.68 2.63 16.25
CA LEU A 28 -11.26 3.61 17.25
C LEU A 28 -10.46 2.95 18.38
N VAL A 29 -10.93 1.82 18.90
CA VAL A 29 -10.24 1.07 19.96
C VAL A 29 -8.88 0.56 19.48
N PHE A 30 -8.83 0.01 18.26
CA PHE A 30 -7.58 -0.44 17.66
C PHE A 30 -6.61 0.73 17.43
N SER A 31 -7.09 1.86 16.91
CA SER A 31 -6.25 3.06 16.67
C SER A 31 -5.72 3.65 17.97
N LEU A 32 -6.56 3.72 19.01
CA LEU A 32 -6.15 4.17 20.34
C LEU A 32 -5.12 3.22 20.96
N GLY A 33 -5.35 1.90 20.81
CA GLY A 33 -4.42 0.87 21.27
C GLY A 33 -3.05 0.99 20.62
N MET A 34 -2.98 1.09 19.30
CA MET A 34 -1.74 1.28 18.54
C MET A 34 -1.02 2.58 18.91
N GLY A 35 -1.76 3.68 19.09
CA GLY A 35 -1.19 4.97 19.48
C GLY A 35 -0.53 4.92 20.86
N MET A 36 -1.19 4.34 21.86
CA MET A 36 -0.62 4.19 23.21
C MET A 36 0.60 3.27 23.23
N GLU A 37 0.58 2.20 22.43
CA GLU A 37 1.69 1.24 22.35
C GLU A 37 2.95 1.92 21.78
N PHE A 38 2.80 2.75 20.75
CA PHE A 38 3.89 3.50 20.14
C PHE A 38 4.52 4.51 21.10
N VAL A 39 3.69 5.25 21.84
CA VAL A 39 4.14 6.22 22.85
C VAL A 39 4.86 5.51 23.99
N SER A 40 4.31 4.39 24.48
CA SER A 40 4.92 3.62 25.57
C SER A 40 6.27 3.03 25.18
N LEU A 41 6.38 2.48 23.96
CA LEU A 41 7.64 1.97 23.40
C LEU A 41 8.69 3.07 23.31
N THR A 42 8.29 4.26 22.84
CA THR A 42 9.19 5.41 22.69
C THR A 42 9.71 5.88 24.06
N LEU A 43 8.84 6.02 25.05
CA LEU A 43 9.25 6.38 26.40
C LEU A 43 10.16 5.31 27.02
N MET A 44 9.84 4.03 26.83
CA MET A 44 10.64 2.92 27.35
C MET A 44 12.03 2.85 26.69
N ALA A 45 12.13 3.19 25.41
CA ALA A 45 13.40 3.27 24.70
C ALA A 45 14.29 4.43 25.19
N LEU A 46 13.68 5.52 25.68
CA LEU A 46 14.38 6.72 26.12
C LEU A 46 14.54 6.81 27.65
N SER A 47 13.82 6.02 28.44
CA SER A 47 13.78 6.14 29.90
C SER A 47 15.10 5.82 30.60
N ASN A 48 16.00 5.09 29.93
CA ASN A 48 17.31 4.72 30.46
C ASN A 48 18.48 5.51 29.85
N VAL A 49 18.18 6.61 29.13
CA VAL A 49 19.20 7.44 28.45
C VAL A 49 19.65 8.59 29.36
N PRO A 50 20.97 8.77 29.57
CA PRO A 50 21.49 9.93 30.30
C PRO A 50 21.11 11.26 29.61
N VAL A 51 20.80 12.31 30.39
CA VAL A 51 20.41 13.64 29.86
C VAL A 51 21.35 14.20 28.77
N PRO A 52 22.69 14.06 28.87
CA PRO A 52 23.60 14.51 27.82
C PRO A 52 23.45 13.74 26.49
N GLU A 53 22.94 12.52 26.51
CA GLU A 53 22.82 11.62 25.36
C GLU A 53 21.42 11.60 24.75
N THR A 54 20.43 12.26 25.36
CA THR A 54 19.04 12.31 24.90
C THR A 54 18.90 12.78 23.45
N GLY A 55 19.76 13.72 23.01
CA GLY A 55 19.78 14.17 21.61
C GLY A 55 20.23 13.09 20.63
N ALA A 56 21.25 12.32 20.99
CA ALA A 56 21.74 11.20 20.18
C ALA A 56 20.72 10.05 20.14
N ALA A 57 20.10 9.73 21.28
CA ALA A 57 19.07 8.70 21.36
C ALA A 57 17.81 9.06 20.55
N SER A 58 17.36 10.32 20.61
CA SER A 58 16.26 10.80 19.78
C SER A 58 16.59 10.77 18.28
N GLY A 59 17.81 11.16 17.91
CA GLY A 59 18.30 11.06 16.53
C GLY A 59 18.30 9.61 16.02
N LEU A 60 18.80 8.68 16.83
CA LEU A 60 18.79 7.25 16.51
C LEU A 60 17.38 6.71 16.37
N LEU A 61 16.48 7.05 17.30
CA LEU A 61 15.08 6.62 17.25
C LEU A 61 14.40 7.07 15.94
N ASN A 62 14.59 8.33 15.55
CA ASN A 62 14.06 8.85 14.30
C ASN A 62 14.66 8.16 13.07
N ALA A 63 15.98 7.92 13.07
CA ALA A 63 16.65 7.20 11.99
C ALA A 63 16.12 5.76 11.86
N THR A 64 15.97 5.04 12.98
CA THR A 64 15.38 3.69 12.99
C THR A 64 13.94 3.69 12.49
N GLN A 65 13.14 4.70 12.86
CA GLN A 65 11.77 4.84 12.34
C GLN A 65 11.75 5.09 10.83
N GLN A 66 12.64 5.94 10.29
CA GLN A 66 12.75 6.15 8.84
C GLN A 66 13.19 4.89 8.09
N VAL A 67 14.17 4.16 8.63
CA VAL A 67 14.63 2.89 8.06
C VAL A 67 13.49 1.87 8.08
N GLY A 68 12.79 1.75 9.20
CA GLY A 68 11.62 0.88 9.34
C GLY A 68 10.50 1.23 8.35
N GLY A 69 10.19 2.52 8.19
CA GLY A 69 9.19 2.99 7.24
C GLY A 69 9.57 2.68 5.79
N SER A 70 10.84 2.88 5.43
CA SER A 70 11.36 2.58 4.09
C SER A 70 11.35 1.07 3.80
N LEU A 71 11.72 0.25 4.78
CA LEU A 71 11.69 -1.21 4.68
C LEU A 71 10.24 -1.71 4.50
N GLY A 72 9.31 -1.23 5.32
CA GLY A 72 7.89 -1.58 5.21
C GLY A 72 7.31 -1.21 3.85
N LEU A 73 7.60 -0.01 3.37
CA LEU A 73 7.17 0.43 2.04
C LEU A 73 7.76 -0.46 0.92
N SER A 74 9.02 -0.86 1.02
CA SER A 74 9.66 -1.75 0.04
C SER A 74 8.96 -3.11 -0.06
N ILE A 75 8.61 -3.70 1.08
CA ILE A 75 7.85 -4.95 1.15
C ILE A 75 6.46 -4.77 0.52
N LEU A 76 5.75 -3.70 0.89
CA LEU A 76 4.42 -3.39 0.33
C LEU A 76 4.45 -3.22 -1.19
N VAL A 77 5.42 -2.47 -1.72
CA VAL A 77 5.60 -2.26 -3.16
C VAL A 77 5.91 -3.57 -3.88
N THR A 78 6.71 -4.44 -3.27
CA THR A 78 7.05 -5.75 -3.84
C THR A 78 5.81 -6.65 -3.87
N MET A 79 5.07 -6.75 -2.76
CA MET A 79 3.85 -7.53 -2.67
C MET A 79 2.78 -7.02 -3.64
N PHE A 80 2.53 -5.70 -3.67
CA PHE A 80 1.59 -5.10 -4.61
C PHE A 80 2.04 -5.27 -6.06
N GLY A 81 3.34 -5.12 -6.35
CA GLY A 81 3.89 -5.30 -7.68
C GLY A 81 3.79 -6.74 -8.18
N THR A 82 4.00 -7.72 -7.30
CA THR A 82 3.83 -9.14 -7.63
C THR A 82 2.36 -9.48 -7.88
N ALA A 83 1.45 -9.05 -6.98
CA ALA A 83 0.01 -9.20 -7.18
C ALA A 83 -0.46 -8.55 -8.48
N SER A 84 -0.07 -7.29 -8.72
CA SER A 84 -0.45 -6.55 -9.93
C SER A 84 0.04 -7.21 -11.23
N ARG A 85 1.24 -7.81 -11.22
CA ARG A 85 1.76 -8.54 -12.38
C ARG A 85 0.97 -9.82 -12.65
N ASN A 86 0.61 -10.55 -11.59
CA ASN A 86 -0.19 -11.77 -11.69
C ASN A 86 -1.57 -11.48 -12.29
N GLU A 87 -2.26 -10.45 -11.77
CA GLU A 87 -3.56 -10.00 -12.31
C GLU A 87 -3.44 -9.53 -13.77
N ALA A 88 -2.35 -8.83 -14.12
CA ALA A 88 -2.12 -8.36 -15.47
C ALA A 88 -1.92 -9.52 -16.47
N GLU A 89 -1.21 -10.57 -16.07
CA GLU A 89 -0.99 -11.76 -16.91
C GLU A 89 -2.31 -12.47 -17.23
N GLU A 90 -3.29 -12.47 -16.31
CA GLU A 90 -4.61 -13.03 -16.55
C GLU A 90 -5.53 -12.08 -17.36
N GLN A 91 -5.49 -10.77 -17.09
CA GLN A 91 -6.38 -9.80 -17.74
C GLN A 91 -6.00 -9.46 -19.19
N ILE A 92 -4.70 -9.37 -19.51
CA ILE A 92 -4.20 -9.02 -20.85
C ILE A 92 -4.73 -9.97 -21.95
N PRO A 93 -4.61 -11.30 -21.84
CA PRO A 93 -5.12 -12.21 -22.86
C PRO A 93 -6.65 -12.16 -22.98
N ARG A 94 -7.39 -12.01 -21.88
CA ARG A 94 -8.85 -11.83 -21.93
C ARG A 94 -9.26 -10.55 -22.67
N PHE A 95 -8.57 -9.44 -22.41
CA PHE A 95 -8.81 -8.20 -23.15
C PHE A 95 -8.53 -8.37 -24.65
N LEU A 96 -7.42 -9.02 -25.01
CA LEU A 96 -7.08 -9.25 -26.41
C LEU A 96 -8.13 -10.11 -27.10
N GLN A 97 -8.64 -11.17 -26.47
CA GLN A 97 -9.69 -12.03 -27.05
C GLN A 97 -11.01 -11.29 -27.28
N GLN A 98 -11.33 -10.30 -26.45
CA GLN A 98 -12.58 -9.54 -26.53
C GLN A 98 -12.49 -8.26 -27.38
N ALA A 99 -11.28 -7.77 -27.69
CA ALA A 99 -11.09 -6.48 -28.37
C ALA A 99 -11.20 -6.58 -29.91
N THR A 100 -11.96 -5.66 -30.51
CA THR A 100 -12.14 -5.47 -31.95
C THR A 100 -10.83 -5.00 -32.62
N PRO A 101 -10.52 -5.34 -33.88
CA PRO A 101 -9.26 -4.94 -34.55
C PRO A 101 -8.95 -3.43 -34.51
N ALA A 102 -9.96 -2.56 -34.57
CA ALA A 102 -9.79 -1.11 -34.44
C ALA A 102 -9.40 -0.64 -33.02
N GLU A 103 -9.75 -1.42 -31.98
CA GLU A 103 -9.43 -1.11 -30.58
C GLU A 103 -8.01 -1.56 -30.23
N ARG A 104 -7.57 -2.70 -30.76
CA ARG A 104 -6.18 -3.19 -30.66
C ARG A 104 -5.18 -2.18 -31.26
N LEU A 105 -5.53 -1.57 -32.40
CA LEU A 105 -4.72 -0.54 -33.05
C LEU A 105 -4.61 0.75 -32.22
N ARG A 106 -5.68 1.18 -31.55
CA ARG A 106 -5.60 2.34 -30.64
C ARG A 106 -4.76 2.04 -29.41
N PHE A 107 -4.89 0.84 -28.83
CA PHE A 107 -4.08 0.42 -27.70
C PHE A 107 -2.58 0.40 -28.05
N GLN A 108 -2.21 -0.14 -29.21
CA GLN A 108 -0.82 -0.13 -29.70
C GLN A 108 -0.27 1.28 -29.93
N ARG A 109 -1.13 2.24 -30.33
CA ARG A 109 -0.72 3.61 -30.67
C ARG A 109 -0.72 4.58 -29.49
N THR A 110 -1.58 4.36 -28.50
CA THR A 110 -1.79 5.29 -27.35
C THR A 110 -1.52 4.68 -25.98
N GLY A 111 -1.33 3.36 -25.87
CA GLY A 111 -1.13 2.67 -24.59
C GLY A 111 -2.32 2.77 -23.64
N ASN A 112 -3.51 3.10 -24.14
CA ASN A 112 -4.68 3.44 -23.33
C ASN A 112 -5.84 2.50 -23.70
N CYS A 113 -6.31 1.69 -22.74
CA CYS A 113 -7.50 0.85 -22.87
C CYS A 113 -8.73 1.62 -22.41
N ARG A 114 -9.59 2.05 -23.34
CA ARG A 114 -10.93 2.55 -23.00
C ARG A 114 -11.94 1.43 -23.17
N ARG A 115 -12.59 1.02 -22.08
CA ARG A 115 -13.59 -0.07 -22.07
C ARG A 115 -14.74 0.25 -23.06
N PRO A 116 -15.17 -0.67 -23.93
CA PRO A 116 -16.32 -0.45 -24.79
C PRO A 116 -17.57 -0.40 -23.91
N GLY A 117 -18.26 0.76 -23.89
CA GLY A 117 -19.47 1.00 -23.09
C GLY A 117 -19.35 2.03 -21.96
N ALA A 118 -18.20 2.67 -21.75
CA ALA A 118 -18.06 3.71 -20.73
C ALA A 118 -18.79 5.02 -21.12
N THR A 119 -19.99 5.24 -20.58
CA THR A 119 -20.68 6.54 -20.59
C THR A 119 -19.82 7.61 -19.89
N ARG A 120 -20.04 8.88 -20.27
CA ARG A 120 -19.23 10.07 -19.96
C ARG A 120 -18.96 10.35 -18.45
N SER A 121 -19.47 9.54 -17.53
CA SER A 121 -19.47 9.75 -16.08
C SER A 121 -18.50 8.87 -15.27
N SER A 122 -17.72 7.98 -15.89
CA SER A 122 -16.76 7.13 -15.15
C SER A 122 -15.37 7.80 -15.02
N PRO A 123 -14.79 7.90 -13.80
CA PRO A 123 -13.47 8.50 -13.60
C PRO A 123 -12.32 7.65 -14.19
N PRO A 124 -11.16 8.24 -14.52
CA PRO A 124 -10.18 7.67 -15.42
C PRO A 124 -9.34 6.58 -14.74
N GLY A 125 -9.63 5.31 -15.04
CA GLY A 125 -8.79 4.18 -14.66
C GLY A 125 -8.05 3.61 -15.86
N CYS A 126 -6.85 4.11 -16.15
CA CYS A 126 -5.88 3.41 -17.00
C CYS A 126 -4.49 3.60 -16.38
N LEU A 127 -4.04 2.63 -15.58
CA LEU A 127 -2.71 2.63 -15.01
C LEU A 127 -1.71 2.14 -16.07
N ARG A 128 -0.92 3.09 -16.54
CA ARG A 128 0.14 3.00 -17.56
C ARG A 128 1.27 2.04 -17.13
N PRO A 129 1.73 1.08 -17.96
CA PRO A 129 2.95 0.34 -17.67
C PRO A 129 4.17 1.22 -17.94
N SER A 130 4.90 1.58 -16.89
CA SER A 130 6.20 2.24 -16.94
C SER A 130 7.28 1.27 -17.41
N SER A 131 7.34 0.96 -18.71
CA SER A 131 8.43 0.19 -19.31
C SER A 131 9.33 1.08 -20.18
N ARG A 132 10.23 1.84 -19.55
CA ARG A 132 11.42 2.36 -20.25
C ARG A 132 12.60 2.67 -19.33
N ARG A 133 13.06 1.69 -18.55
CA ARG A 133 14.49 1.63 -18.17
C ARG A 133 15.22 0.90 -19.30
N ARG A 134 15.58 1.65 -20.35
CA ARG A 134 16.52 1.20 -21.36
C ARG A 134 17.90 1.27 -20.71
N SER A 135 18.33 0.15 -20.15
CA SER A 135 19.73 -0.11 -19.81
C SER A 135 20.55 -0.03 -21.10
N SER A 136 21.27 1.08 -21.28
CA SER A 136 22.32 1.19 -22.30
C SER A 136 23.44 0.21 -21.96
N PRO A 137 23.85 -0.68 -22.88
CA PRO A 137 25.13 -1.35 -22.76
C PRO A 137 26.23 -0.34 -23.10
N ARG A 138 27.08 0.00 -22.12
CA ARG A 138 28.37 0.63 -22.35
C ARG A 138 29.23 -0.37 -23.13
N SER A 139 29.57 -0.06 -24.38
CA SER A 139 30.61 -0.79 -25.12
C SER A 139 31.99 -0.20 -24.81
N PRO A 140 33.05 -1.02 -24.87
CA PRO A 140 34.40 -0.64 -24.49
C PRO A 140 35.15 -0.05 -25.69
N ARG A 141 35.86 1.07 -25.48
CA ARG A 141 37.13 1.41 -26.13
C ARG A 141 37.87 2.41 -25.25
#